data_AF-X1UD37-F1
#
_entry.id   AF-X1UD37-F1
#
_cell.length_a   1.000
_cell.length_b   1.000
_cell.length_c   1.000
_cell.angle_alpha   90.00
_cell.angle_beta   90.00
_cell.angle_gamma   90.00
#
_symmetry.space_group_name_H-M   'P 1'
#
loop_
_entity.id
_entity.type
_entity.pdbx_description
1 polymer ?
#
loop_
_entity_poly.entity_id
_entity_poly.type
_entity_poly.pdbx_seq_one_letter_code
_entity_poly.pdbx_strand_id
1 'polypeptide(L)' 'ACSFTLSRLMVNNSGVSISVTEIGCYVLGFNYVYLGFRDVLPGAVAVPDGGSITVIYTIAVTV' A
#
# COMPACT_ATOMS: atom_id res chain seq x y z
N ALA A 1 9.93 18.52 12.50
CA ALA A 1 9.47 17.33 11.76
C ALA A 1 7.97 17.20 11.95
N CYS A 2 7.22 16.98 10.87
CA CYS A 2 5.80 16.64 10.94
C CYS A 2 5.61 15.21 10.42
N SER A 3 4.56 14.53 10.89
CA SER A 3 4.20 13.21 10.41
C SER A 3 2.70 13.11 10.24
N PHE A 4 2.29 12.24 9.34
CA PHE A 4 0.89 11.89 9.14
C PHE A 4 0.74 10.37 9.03
N THR A 5 -0.45 9.88 9.38
CA THR A 5 -0.79 8.46 9.28
C THR A 5 -1.70 8.25 8.08
N LEU A 6 -1.36 7.27 7.25
CA LEU A 6 -2.17 6.79 6.16
C LEU A 6 -2.69 5.39 6.51
N SER A 7 -4.01 5.19 6.42
CA SER A 7 -4.63 3.87 6.57
C SER A 7 -5.40 3.52 5.30
N ARG A 8 -5.18 2.31 4.79
CA ARG A 8 -5.82 1.82 3.55
C ARG A 8 -6.26 0.37 3.75
N LEU A 9 -7.55 0.12 3.52
CA LEU A 9 -8.11 -1.22 3.37
C LEU A 9 -8.15 -1.58 1.89
N MET A 10 -7.57 -2.72 1.53
CA MET A 10 -7.57 -3.26 0.17
C MET A 10 -8.26 -4.62 0.18
N VAL A 11 -9.34 -4.75 -0.58
CA VAL A 11 -10.13 -5.99 -0.68
C VAL A 11 -9.74 -6.73 -1.95
N ASN A 12 -9.52 -8.04 -1.83
CA ASN A 12 -9.34 -8.91 -2.99
C ASN A 12 -10.70 -9.36 -3.52
N ASN A 13 -11.07 -8.88 -4.71
CA ASN A 13 -12.28 -9.29 -5.44
C ASN A 13 -11.92 -9.91 -6.80
N SER A 14 -10.81 -10.62 -6.88
CA SER A 14 -10.32 -11.21 -8.14
C SER A 14 -10.96 -12.55 -8.50
N GLY A 15 -11.79 -13.13 -7.62
CA GLY A 15 -12.41 -14.45 -7.79
C GLY A 15 -11.49 -15.62 -7.40
N VAL A 16 -10.25 -15.36 -7.01
CA VAL A 16 -9.27 -16.35 -6.54
C VAL A 16 -8.40 -15.78 -5.42
N SER A 17 -7.67 -16.65 -4.71
CA SER A 17 -6.66 -16.18 -3.75
C SER A 17 -5.48 -15.54 -4.49
N ILE A 18 -5.05 -14.37 -4.02
CA ILE A 18 -3.86 -13.67 -4.53
C ILE A 18 -2.73 -13.70 -3.52
N SER A 19 -1.50 -13.52 -4.00
CA SER A 19 -0.31 -13.35 -3.17
C SER A 19 0.21 -11.93 -3.33
N VAL A 20 0.16 -11.14 -2.25
CA VAL A 20 0.70 -9.77 -2.21
C VAL A 20 2.13 -9.82 -1.70
N THR A 21 3.07 -9.35 -2.52
CA THR A 21 4.50 -9.28 -2.15
C THR A 21 4.97 -7.85 -1.91
N GLU A 22 4.25 -6.87 -2.46
CA GLU A 22 4.66 -5.47 -2.43
C GLU A 22 3.42 -4.56 -2.39
N ILE A 23 3.58 -3.40 -1.74
CA ILE A 23 2.57 -2.35 -1.65
C ILE A 23 3.21 -1.05 -2.13
N GLY A 24 2.57 -0.40 -3.10
CA GLY A 24 3.00 0.88 -3.64
C GLY A 24 1.99 1.99 -3.33
N CYS A 25 2.49 3.18 -3.01
CA CYS A 25 1.67 4.38 -2.96
C CYS A 25 2.09 5.32 -4.07
N TYR A 26 1.17 5.54 -5.01
CA TYR A 26 1.36 6.53 -6.06
C TYR A 26 0.83 7.89 -5.62
N VAL A 27 1.59 8.93 -5.92
CA VAL A 27 1.27 10.33 -5.61
C VAL A 27 1.06 11.11 -6.90
N LEU A 28 0.08 11.99 -6.89
CA LEU A 28 -0.18 12.90 -8.00
C LEU A 28 0.74 14.12 -7.87
N GLY A 29 1.65 14.28 -8.83
CA GLY A 29 2.34 15.54 -9.07
C GLY A 29 1.64 16.36 -10.15
N PHE A 30 2.28 17.46 -10.58
CA PHE A 30 1.65 18.45 -11.47
C PHE A 30 0.98 17.85 -12.73
N ASN A 31 1.72 17.02 -13.48
CA ASN A 31 1.21 16.37 -14.71
C ASN A 31 1.49 14.86 -14.75
N TYR A 32 2.02 14.29 -13.67
CA TYR A 32 2.48 12.91 -13.63
C TYR A 32 2.11 12.23 -12.33
N VAL A 33 1.96 10.92 -12.41
CA VAL A 33 1.78 10.05 -11.25
C VAL A 33 3.14 9.41 -10.94
N TYR A 34 3.63 9.62 -9.73
CA TYR A 34 4.92 9.11 -9.27
C TYR A 34 4.71 8.02 -8.22
N LEU A 35 5.57 7.01 -8.19
CA LEU A 35 5.61 6.07 -7.07
C LEU A 35 6.28 6.76 -5.88
N GLY A 36 5.48 7.26 -4.93
CA GLY A 36 5.97 8.00 -3.77
C GLY A 36 6.74 7.10 -2.80
N PHE A 37 6.26 5.88 -2.59
CA PHE A 37 7.03 4.83 -1.93
C PHE A 37 6.62 3.43 -2.41
N ARG A 38 7.56 2.50 -2.25
CA ARG A 38 7.38 1.06 -2.46
C ARG A 38 7.78 0.34 -1.18
N ASP A 39 6.89 -0.46 -0.66
CA ASP A 39 7.10 -1.32 0.49
C ASP A 39 7.15 -2.77 0.02
N VAL A 40 8.32 -3.41 0.18
CA VAL A 40 8.52 -4.82 -0.17
C VAL A 40 8.35 -5.63 1.09
N LEU A 41 7.34 -6.49 1.10
CA LEU A 41 7.02 -7.29 2.27
C LEU A 41 8.10 -8.36 2.50
N PRO A 42 8.41 -8.70 3.76
CA PRO A 42 9.41 -9.74 4.08
C PRO A 42 9.01 -11.13 3.59
N GLY A 43 7.73 -11.32 3.22
CA GLY A 43 7.21 -12.53 2.61
C GLY A 43 5.87 -12.27 1.91
N ALA A 44 5.50 -13.21 1.05
CA ALA A 44 4.22 -13.22 0.37
C ALA A 44 3.05 -13.33 1.36
N VAL A 45 2.07 -12.43 1.26
CA VAL A 45 0.84 -12.45 2.04
C VAL A 45 -0.29 -12.97 1.16
N ALA A 46 -0.83 -14.14 1.50
CA ALA A 46 -1.99 -14.70 0.82
C ALA A 46 -3.26 -13.96 1.25
N VAL A 47 -4.03 -13.48 0.28
CA VAL A 47 -5.34 -12.85 0.49
C VAL A 47 -6.38 -13.68 -0.26
N PRO A 48 -7.24 -14.43 0.44
CA PRO A 48 -8.36 -15.12 -0.19
C PRO A 48 -9.31 -14.15 -0.92
N ASP A 49 -10.08 -14.66 -1.87
CA ASP A 49 -11.17 -13.88 -2.47
C ASP A 49 -12.18 -13.45 -1.38
N GLY A 50 -12.67 -12.22 -1.46
CA GLY A 50 -13.47 -11.56 -0.42
C GLY A 50 -12.68 -11.15 0.83
N GLY A 51 -11.41 -11.55 0.95
CA GLY A 51 -10.50 -11.15 2.02
C GLY A 51 -9.92 -9.76 1.81
N SER A 52 -9.19 -9.25 2.81
CA SER A 52 -8.57 -7.93 2.73
C SER A 52 -7.23 -7.84 3.47
N ILE A 53 -6.43 -6.84 3.08
CA ILE A 53 -5.26 -6.37 3.83
C ILE A 53 -5.53 -4.93 4.27
N THR A 54 -5.31 -4.64 5.55
CA THR A 54 -5.24 -3.28 6.08
C THR A 54 -3.78 -2.88 6.23
N VAL A 55 -3.41 -1.75 5.65
CA VAL A 55 -2.05 -1.20 5.74
C VAL A 55 -2.10 0.15 6.42
N ILE A 56 -1.23 0.34 7.40
CA ILE A 56 -1.11 1.57 8.19
C ILE A 56 0.34 2.04 8.11
N TYR A 57 0.55 3.20 7.49
CA TYR A 57 1.86 3.84 7.40
C TYR A 57 1.89 5.11 8.24
N THR A 58 2.99 5.33 8.95
CA THR A 58 3.33 6.66 9.49
C THR A 58 4.43 7.24 8.61
N ILE A 59 4.13 8.34 7.93
CA ILE A 59 5.06 9.01 7.03
C ILE A 59 5.56 10.27 7.73
N ALA A 60 6.87 10.33 7.96
CA ALA A 60 7.55 11.49 8.55
C ALA A 60 8.19 12.34 7.45
N VAL A 61 8.02 13.66 7.56
CA VAL A 61 8.64 14.64 6.67
C VAL A 61 9.69 15.43 7.45
N THR A 62 10.90 15.42 6.93
CA THR A 62 12.06 16.17 7.42
C THR A 62 12.51 17.17 6.35
N VAL A 63 13.02 18.32 6.79
CA VAL A 63 13.65 19.34 5.95
C VAL A 63 15.16 19.33 6.16
#